data_AF-A0A948KH84-F1
#
_entry.id   AF-A0A948KH84-F1
#
_cell.length_a   1.000
_cell.length_b   1.000
_cell.length_c   1.000
_cell.angle_alpha   90.00
_cell.angle_beta   90.00
_cell.angle_gamma   90.00
#
_symmetry.space_group_name_H-M   'P 1'
#
loop_
_entity.id
_entity.type
_entity.pdbx_description
1 polymer ?
#
loop_
_entity_poly.entity_id
_entity_poly.type
_entity_poly.pdbx_seq_one_letter_code
_entity_poly.pdbx_strand_id
1 'polypeptide(L)' 'MGKEALTKVYEPREAELRWYQYWLDHDFFRAADRSSKKPFSIVIPPPNVTGMLHMGHA' A
#
# COMPACT_ATOMS: atom_id res chain seq x y z
N MET A 1 -20.69 23.57 -2.34
CA MET A 1 -20.28 22.28 -1.77
C MET A 1 -19.90 22.48 -0.32
N GLY A 2 -20.64 21.86 0.61
CA GLY A 2 -20.32 21.93 2.04
C GLY A 2 -19.00 21.22 2.32
N LYS A 3 -18.18 21.80 3.21
CA LYS A 3 -17.05 21.08 3.81
C LYS A 3 -17.64 19.91 4.60
N GLU A 4 -17.46 18.69 4.11
CA GLU A 4 -17.67 17.52 4.94
C GLU A 4 -16.71 17.64 6.14
N ALA A 5 -17.28 17.69 7.34
CA ALA A 5 -16.50 17.76 8.56
C ALA A 5 -15.83 16.41 8.76
N LEU A 6 -14.50 16.38 8.87
CA LEU A 6 -13.78 15.19 9.26
C LEU A 6 -14.29 14.71 10.62
N THR A 7 -14.55 13.41 10.74
CA THR A 7 -14.89 12.78 12.02
C THR A 7 -13.77 13.04 13.02
N LYS A 8 -14.12 13.24 14.29
CA LYS A 8 -13.10 13.36 15.36
C LYS A 8 -12.38 12.03 15.62
N VAL A 9 -12.99 10.92 15.22
CA VAL A 9 -12.48 9.56 15.38
C VAL A 9 -11.96 9.09 14.03
N TYR A 10 -10.75 8.55 14.03
CA TYR A 10 -10.13 7.95 12.87
C TYR A 10 -10.65 6.51 12.69
N GLU A 11 -11.02 6.17 11.46
CA GLU A 11 -11.49 4.83 11.06
C GLU A 11 -10.42 4.16 10.16
N PRO A 12 -9.51 3.34 10.74
CA PRO A 12 -8.38 2.78 10.00
C PRO A 12 -8.80 1.93 8.81
N ARG A 13 -9.85 1.11 8.98
CA ARG A 13 -10.34 0.19 7.96
C ARG A 13 -10.78 0.93 6.69
N GLU A 14 -11.51 2.03 6.83
CA GLU A 14 -11.99 2.81 5.70
C GLU A 14 -10.84 3.55 5.00
N ALA A 15 -9.91 4.10 5.79
CA ALA A 15 -8.73 4.77 5.27
C ALA A 15 -7.84 3.81 4.47
N GLU A 16 -7.55 2.63 5.02
CA GLU A 16 -6.74 1.60 4.39
C GLU A 16 -7.37 1.13 3.07
N LEU A 17 -8.67 0.81 3.07
CA LEU A 17 -9.38 0.40 1.86
C LEU A 17 -9.32 1.48 0.77
N ARG A 18 -9.56 2.74 1.13
CA ARG A 18 -9.54 3.86 0.17
C ARG A 18 -8.16 4.04 -0.46
N TRP A 19 -7.11 4.07 0.36
CA TRP A 19 -5.76 4.33 -0.12
C TRP A 19 -5.20 3.17 -0.92
N TYR A 20 -5.47 1.94 -0.50
CA TYR A 20 -5.03 0.77 -1.22
C TYR A 20 -5.64 0.74 -2.62
N GLN A 21 -6.96 0.97 -2.74
CA GLN A 21 -7.62 1.06 -4.05
C GLN A 21 -7.05 2.20 -4.90
N TYR A 22 -6.84 3.38 -4.31
CA TYR A 22 -6.24 4.51 -5.01
C TYR A 22 -4.86 4.18 -5.58
N TRP A 23 -4.01 3.46 -4.85
CA TRP A 23 -2.69 3.05 -5.34
C TRP A 23 -2.76 2.01 -6.46
N LEU A 24 -3.72 1.08 -6.38
CA LEU A 24 -3.99 0.11 -7.45
C LEU A 24 -4.45 0.82 -8.72
N ASP A 25 -5.42 1.73 -8.61
CA ASP A 25 -6.00 2.46 -9.75
C ASP A 25 -4.97 3.32 -10.50
N HIS A 26 -3.90 3.71 -9.82
CA HIS A 26 -2.82 4.55 -10.37
C HIS A 26 -1.52 3.76 -10.67
N ASP A 27 -1.56 2.43 -10.59
CA ASP A 27 -0.42 1.54 -10.89
C ASP A 27 0.87 1.86 -10.08
N PHE A 28 0.75 2.36 -8.86
CA PHE A 28 1.94 2.80 -8.09
C PHE A 28 2.87 1.66 -7.67
N PHE A 29 2.38 0.42 -7.62
CA PHE A 29 3.21 -0.75 -7.36
C PHE A 29 3.99 -1.22 -8.60
N ARG A 30 3.66 -0.70 -9.79
CA ARG A 30 4.33 -1.08 -11.03
C ARG A 30 5.61 -0.28 -11.19
N ALA A 31 6.74 -0.97 -11.25
CA ALA A 31 8.00 -0.34 -11.63
C ALA A 31 7.95 0.11 -13.10
N ALA A 32 8.51 1.28 -13.39
CA ALA A 32 8.67 1.75 -14.76
C ALA A 32 9.76 0.94 -15.48
N ASP A 33 9.42 0.35 -16.63
CA ASP A 33 10.34 -0.49 -17.42
C ASP A 33 11.59 0.28 -17.90
N ARG A 34 11.45 1.60 -18.08
CA ARG A 34 12.53 2.52 -18.46
C ARG A 34 12.37 3.81 -17.69
N SER A 35 13.44 4.22 -16.99
CA SER A 35 13.50 5.48 -16.24
C SER A 35 14.91 6.06 -16.35
N SER A 36 15.01 7.38 -16.46
CA SER A 36 16.28 8.10 -16.41
C SER A 36 16.79 8.33 -14.98
N LYS A 37 16.00 7.97 -13.97
CA LYS A 37 16.37 8.09 -12.55
C LYS A 37 17.27 6.94 -12.13
N LYS A 38 18.06 7.14 -11.07
CA LYS A 38 18.88 6.07 -10.48
C LYS A 38 17.96 4.91 -10.03
N PRO A 39 18.23 3.66 -10.45
CA PRO A 39 17.40 2.52 -10.05
C PRO A 39 17.55 2.25 -8.55
N PHE A 40 16.45 1.80 -7.95
CA PHE A 40 16.38 1.37 -6.56
C PHE A 40 15.55 0.11 -6.48
N SER A 41 15.99 -0.85 -5.67
CA SER A 41 15.30 -2.12 -5.45
C SER A 41 15.44 -2.52 -3.98
N ILE A 42 14.35 -2.98 -3.39
CA ILE A 42 14.31 -3.62 -2.07
C ILE A 42 13.71 -5.00 -2.28
N VAL A 43 14.37 -6.03 -1.77
CA VAL A 43 13.87 -7.41 -1.78
C VAL A 43 13.49 -7.79 -0.35
N ILE A 44 12.25 -8.21 -0.18
CA ILE A 44 11.79 -8.88 1.04
C ILE A 44 11.85 -10.39 0.74
N PRO A 45 12.49 -11.21 1.60
CA PRO A 45 12.57 -12.65 1.36
C PRO A 45 11.16 -13.25 1.23
N PRO A 46 10.93 -14.14 0.26
CA PRO A 46 9.62 -14.75 0.10
C PRO A 46 9.25 -15.54 1.37
N PRO A 47 8.01 -15.42 1.87
CA PRO A 47 7.59 -16.15 3.04
C PRO A 47 7.56 -17.65 2.76
N ASN A 48 7.87 -18.46 3.78
CA ASN A 48 7.64 -19.91 3.73
C ASN A 48 6.12 -20.17 3.72
N VAL A 49 5.64 -20.99 2.78
CA VAL A 49 4.20 -21.27 2.61
C VAL A 49 3.72 -22.24 3.69
N THR A 50 3.52 -21.74 4.92
CA THR A 50 3.12 -22.54 6.10
C THR A 50 1.68 -22.27 6.56
N GLY A 51 0.90 -21.50 5.79
CA GLY A 51 -0.55 -21.37 5.95
C GLY A 51 -1.01 -20.04 6.58
N MET A 52 -0.21 -19.39 7.42
CA MET A 52 -0.55 -18.09 8.02
C MET A 52 0.68 -17.21 8.24
N LEU A 53 0.52 -15.90 8.03
CA LEU A 53 1.52 -14.89 8.39
C LEU A 53 1.50 -14.66 9.91
N HIS A 54 2.67 -14.71 10.53
CA HIS A 54 2.86 -14.30 11.93
C HIS A 54 3.43 -12.87 12.01
N MET A 55 3.39 -12.24 13.19
CA MET A 55 3.90 -10.86 13.40
C MET A 55 5.32 -10.62 12.87
N GLY A 56 6.20 -11.62 12.86
CA GLY A 56 7.53 -11.49 12.24
C GLY A 56 7.57 -11.34 10.70
N HIS A 57 6.43 -11.40 10.01
CA HIS A 57 6.30 -11.08 8.58
C HIS A 57 5.80 -9.65 8.33
N ALA A 58 5.18 -9.02 9.34
CA ALA A 58 4.52 -7.72 9.21
C ALA A 58 5.51 -6.56 9.34
#